data_AF-A0A1S2VL63-F1
#
_entry.id   AF-A0A1S2VL63-F1
#
_cell.length_a   1.000
_cell.length_b   1.000
_cell.length_c   1.000
_cell.angle_alpha   90.00
_cell.angle_beta   90.00
_cell.angle_gamma   90.00
#
_symmetry.space_group_name_H-M   'P 1'
#
loop_
_entity.id
_entity.type
_entity.pdbx_description
1 polymer ?
#
loop_
_entity_poly.entity_id
_entity_poly.type
_entity_poly.pdbx_seq_one_letter_code
_entity_poly.pdbx_strand_id
1 'polypeptide(L)'
;MEPLDVTLTSLHEEAILLRKAGHSFSDTERMLTERFPATADTITLIVKNLKTQHYLLCRKRGMVCLGLGVLLCGLVFLITFVQWQYGEPAPRALYGFTGTGATLVMAGGVQVLGL
;
A
#
# COMPACT_ATOMS: atom_id res chain seq x y z
N MET A 1 25.94 -32.55 0.93
CA MET A 1 25.86 -31.25 0.23
C MET A 1 24.38 -30.92 0.05
N GLU A 2 23.73 -30.53 1.14
CA GLU A 2 22.35 -30.01 1.18
C GLU A 2 22.29 -29.22 2.49
N PRO A 3 22.47 -27.89 2.46
CA PRO A 3 21.67 -27.04 3.36
C PRO A 3 21.44 -25.60 2.85
N LEU A 4 21.68 -25.28 1.58
CA LEU A 4 21.57 -23.89 1.12
C LEU A 4 20.10 -23.45 0.92
N ASP A 5 19.21 -24.35 0.48
CA ASP A 5 17.79 -24.02 0.29
C ASP A 5 17.02 -23.88 1.62
N VAL A 6 17.36 -24.70 2.62
CA VAL A 6 16.68 -24.69 3.94
C VAL A 6 17.03 -23.43 4.74
N THR A 7 18.24 -22.90 4.55
CA THR A 7 18.65 -21.62 5.18
C THR A 7 17.99 -20.42 4.50
N LEU A 8 17.73 -20.50 3.20
CA LEU A 8 17.09 -19.42 2.45
C LEU A 8 15.57 -19.33 2.73
N THR A 9 14.88 -20.46 2.86
CA THR A 9 13.46 -20.49 3.24
C THR A 9 13.24 -20.04 4.68
N SER A 10 14.08 -20.47 5.62
CA SER A 10 14.03 -20.03 7.02
C SER A 10 14.35 -18.53 7.19
N LEU A 11 15.33 -18.00 6.44
CA LEU A 11 15.58 -16.55 6.37
C LEU A 11 14.34 -15.78 5.89
N HIS A 12 13.65 -16.33 4.89
CA HIS A 12 12.46 -15.69 4.33
C HIS A 12 11.29 -15.68 5.32
N GLU A 13 11.05 -16.79 6.03
CA GLU A 13 10.01 -16.89 7.06
C GLU A 13 10.28 -15.95 8.25
N GLU A 14 11.53 -15.86 8.70
CA GLU A 14 11.91 -14.99 9.81
C GLU A 14 11.77 -13.51 9.43
N ALA A 15 12.13 -13.16 8.20
CA ALA A 15 11.92 -11.80 7.66
C ALA A 15 10.43 -11.42 7.61
N ILE A 16 9.54 -12.37 7.30
CA ILE A 16 8.08 -12.16 7.33
C ILE A 16 7.57 -11.99 8.76
N LEU A 17 8.07 -12.78 9.72
CA LEU A 17 7.70 -12.67 11.14
C LEU A 17 8.11 -11.31 11.73
N LEU A 18 9.35 -10.88 11.46
CA LEU A 18 9.85 -9.57 11.88
C LEU A 18 9.02 -8.43 11.28
N ARG A 19 8.56 -8.58 10.03
CA ARG A 19 7.68 -7.59 9.41
C ARG A 19 6.29 -7.57 10.06
N LYS A 20 5.72 -8.72 10.42
CA LYS A 20 4.45 -8.80 11.15
C LYS A 20 4.55 -8.22 12.56
N ALA A 21 5.73 -8.31 13.19
CA ALA A 21 6.00 -7.69 14.49
C ALA A 21 6.16 -6.15 14.42
N GLY A 22 6.12 -5.55 13.22
CA GLY A 22 6.14 -4.10 13.04
C GLY A 22 7.54 -3.49 12.89
N HIS A 23 8.59 -4.30 12.75
CA HIS A 23 9.94 -3.79 12.57
C HIS A 23 10.12 -3.08 11.22
N SER A 24 10.95 -2.02 11.23
CA SER A 24 11.33 -1.29 10.02
C SER A 24 12.21 -2.16 9.13
N PHE A 25 12.24 -1.90 7.82
CA PHE A 25 13.06 -2.70 6.90
C PHE A 25 14.56 -2.67 7.27
N SER A 26 15.05 -1.56 7.82
CA SER A 26 16.41 -1.42 8.34
C SER A 26 16.66 -2.25 9.60
N ASP A 27 15.67 -2.36 10.48
CA ASP A 27 15.79 -3.21 11.68
C ASP A 27 15.75 -4.69 11.30
N THR A 28 14.91 -5.06 10.34
CA THR A 28 14.84 -6.42 9.78
C THR A 28 16.20 -6.80 9.17
N GLU A 29 16.80 -5.93 8.37
CA GLU A 29 18.12 -6.16 7.77
C GLU A 29 19.21 -6.36 8.84
N ARG A 30 19.22 -5.53 9.89
CA ARG A 30 20.17 -5.64 11.01
C ARG A 30 19.98 -6.93 11.80
N MET A 31 18.73 -7.30 12.10
CA MET A 31 18.42 -8.53 12.85
C MET A 31 18.74 -9.80 12.06
N LEU A 32 18.58 -9.78 10.74
CA LEU A 32 18.94 -10.91 9.87
C LEU A 32 20.46 -11.06 9.71
N THR A 33 21.21 -9.96 9.67
CA THR A 33 22.69 -10.01 9.65
C THR A 33 23.29 -10.45 10.97
N GLU A 34 22.65 -10.14 12.10
CA GLU A 34 23.09 -10.60 13.43
C GLU A 34 22.74 -12.08 13.70
N ARG A 35 21.60 -12.59 13.21
CA ARG A 35 21.12 -13.95 13.52
C ARG A 35 21.60 -15.04 12.57
N PHE A 36 21.91 -14.71 11.32
CA PHE A 36 22.28 -15.71 10.31
C PHE A 36 23.67 -15.43 9.74
N PRO A 37 24.55 -16.45 9.64
CA PRO A 37 25.82 -16.35 8.92
C PRO A 37 25.59 -16.43 7.40
N ALA A 38 24.66 -15.62 6.88
CA ALA A 38 24.37 -15.50 5.46
C ALA A 38 25.15 -14.33 4.87
N THR A 39 25.50 -14.44 3.59
CA THR A 39 26.16 -13.36 2.84
C THR A 39 25.29 -12.09 2.87
N ALA A 40 25.89 -10.94 3.16
CA ALA A 40 25.18 -9.66 3.22
C ALA A 40 24.40 -9.37 1.91
N ASP A 41 24.92 -9.81 0.77
CA ASP A 41 24.26 -9.72 -0.53
C ASP A 41 22.95 -10.51 -0.60
N THR A 42 22.88 -11.67 0.06
CA THR A 42 21.68 -12.51 0.08
C THR A 42 20.59 -11.88 0.95
N ILE A 43 20.98 -11.31 2.10
CA ILE A 43 20.06 -10.63 3.03
C ILE A 43 19.48 -9.35 2.39
N THR A 44 20.33 -8.52 1.79
CA THR A 44 19.88 -7.29 1.09
C THR A 44 18.91 -7.63 -0.05
N LEU A 45 19.15 -8.71 -0.79
CA LEU A 45 18.27 -9.16 -1.88
C LEU A 45 16.90 -9.63 -1.33
N ILE A 46 16.88 -10.37 -0.22
CA ILE A 46 15.63 -10.80 0.43
C ILE A 46 14.83 -9.59 0.94
N VAL A 47 15.48 -8.65 1.63
CA VAL A 47 14.83 -7.42 2.13
C VAL A 47 14.30 -6.57 0.97
N LYS A 48 15.06 -6.45 -0.12
CA LYS A 48 14.63 -5.75 -1.34
C LYS A 48 13.41 -6.40 -1.98
N ASN A 49 13.38 -7.74 -2.05
CA ASN A 49 12.22 -8.47 -2.55
C ASN A 49 10.98 -8.27 -1.65
N LEU A 50 11.14 -8.30 -0.33
CA LEU A 50 10.08 -8.01 0.63
C LEU A 50 9.53 -6.58 0.48
N LYS A 51 10.43 -5.59 0.34
CA LYS A 51 10.04 -4.20 0.10
C LYS A 51 9.26 -4.07 -1.20
N THR A 52 9.70 -4.75 -2.25
CA THR A 52 9.03 -4.75 -3.56
C THR A 52 7.65 -5.38 -3.49
N GLN A 53 7.51 -6.53 -2.83
CA GLN A 53 6.21 -7.18 -2.61
C GLN A 53 5.26 -6.29 -1.80
N HIS A 54 5.76 -5.68 -0.72
CA HIS A 54 4.97 -4.76 0.10
C HIS A 54 4.50 -3.55 -0.72
N TYR A 55 5.39 -2.94 -1.50
CA TYR A 55 5.05 -1.83 -2.39
C TYR A 55 4.00 -2.23 -3.43
N LEU A 56 4.12 -3.42 -4.03
CA LEU A 56 3.13 -3.91 -5.00
C LEU A 56 1.75 -4.13 -4.35
N LEU A 57 1.70 -4.64 -3.12
CA LEU A 57 0.45 -4.80 -2.38
C LEU A 57 -0.18 -3.44 -2.01
N CYS A 58 0.62 -2.51 -1.47
CA CYS A 58 0.17 -1.16 -1.16
C CYS A 58 -0.31 -0.43 -2.41
N ARG A 59 0.43 -0.54 -3.52
CA ARG A 59 0.06 0.06 -4.80
C ARG A 59 -1.22 -0.52 -5.37
N LYS A 60 -1.44 -1.83 -5.29
CA LYS A 60 -2.72 -2.44 -5.71
C LYS A 60 -3.89 -1.90 -4.88
N ARG A 61 -3.74 -1.84 -3.56
CA ARG A 61 -4.79 -1.31 -2.66
C ARG A 61 -5.05 0.17 -2.91
N GLY A 62 -3.97 0.95 -3.04
CA GLY A 62 -4.03 2.37 -3.33
C GLY A 62 -4.68 2.68 -4.67
N MET A 63 -4.40 1.89 -5.72
CA MET A 63 -5.06 2.02 -7.03
C MET A 63 -6.57 1.78 -6.94
N VAL A 64 -7.03 0.81 -6.14
CA VAL A 64 -8.46 0.57 -5.92
C VAL A 64 -9.10 1.76 -5.19
N CYS A 65 -8.47 2.29 -4.13
CA CYS A 65 -8.95 3.48 -3.42
C CYS A 65 -9.00 4.72 -4.33
N LEU A 66 -7.98 4.91 -5.17
CA LEU A 66 -7.94 5.99 -6.17
C LEU A 66 -9.08 5.86 -7.18
N GLY A 67 -9.28 4.67 -7.75
CA GLY A 67 -10.36 4.42 -8.70
C GLY A 67 -11.74 4.70 -8.11
N LEU A 68 -11.99 4.21 -6.88
CA LEU A 68 -13.24 4.48 -6.17
C LEU A 68 -13.43 5.97 -5.87
N GLY A 69 -12.38 6.66 -5.41
CA GLY A 69 -12.44 8.09 -5.11
C GLY A 69 -12.73 8.95 -6.34
N VAL A 70 -12.04 8.68 -7.46
CA VAL A 70 -12.27 9.39 -8.74
C VAL A 70 -13.69 9.14 -9.25
N LEU A 71 -14.16 7.89 -9.20
CA LEU A 71 -15.51 7.54 -9.63
C LEU A 71 -16.57 8.24 -8.79
N LEU A 72 -16.37 8.31 -7.48
CA LEU A 72 -17.29 8.99 -6.56
C LEU A 72 -17.34 10.51 -6.85
N CYS A 73 -16.19 11.16 -7.03
CA CYS A 73 -16.13 12.57 -7.44
C CYS A 73 -16.81 12.81 -8.80
N GLY A 74 -16.61 11.90 -9.76
CA GLY A 74 -17.25 11.97 -11.08
C GLY A 74 -18.78 11.87 -10.99
N LEU A 75 -19.31 10.94 -10.19
CA LEU A 75 -20.75 10.79 -9.98
C LEU A 75 -21.35 12.03 -9.31
N VAL A 76 -20.70 12.57 -8.28
CA VAL A 76 -21.17 13.78 -7.58
C VAL A 76 -21.20 14.97 -8.52
N PHE A 77 -20.18 15.14 -9.36
CA PHE A 77 -20.16 16.16 -10.39
C PHE A 77 -21.35 16.02 -11.36
N LEU A 78 -21.62 14.80 -11.82
CA LEU A 78 -22.72 14.50 -12.75
C LEU A 78 -24.09 14.81 -12.13
N ILE A 79 -24.32 14.43 -10.87
CA ILE A 79 -25.56 14.73 -10.15
C ILE A 79 -25.73 16.24 -9.94
N THR A 80 -24.65 16.93 -9.57
CA THR A 80 -24.66 18.38 -9.39
C THR A 80 -24.98 19.11 -10.70
N PHE A 81 -24.42 18.63 -11.81
CA PHE A 81 -24.70 19.17 -13.14
C PHE A 81 -26.16 18.98 -13.57
N VAL A 82 -26.73 17.80 -13.30
CA VAL A 82 -28.15 17.52 -13.56
C VAL A 82 -29.04 18.45 -12.74
N GLN A 83 -28.77 18.59 -11.44
CA GLN A 83 -29.55 19.49 -10.57
C GLN A 83 -29.46 20.95 -10.99
N TRP A 84 -28.28 21.39 -11.44
CA TRP A 84 -28.10 22.72 -12.01
C TRP A 84 -29.01 22.94 -13.23
N GLN A 85 -29.08 21.95 -14.13
CA GLN A 85 -29.97 22.01 -15.30
C GLN A 85 -31.45 22.11 -14.92
N TYR A 86 -31.88 21.42 -13.87
CA TYR A 86 -33.25 21.49 -13.36
C TYR A 86 -33.54 22.69 -12.44
N GLY A 87 -32.54 23.54 -12.16
CA GLY A 87 -32.68 24.69 -11.27
C GLY A 87 -32.87 24.33 -9.80
N GLU A 88 -32.54 23.08 -9.42
CA GLU A 88 -32.69 22.60 -8.04
C GLU A 88 -31.44 22.92 -7.21
N PRO A 89 -31.60 23.30 -5.94
CA PRO A 89 -30.46 23.52 -5.05
C PRO A 89 -29.75 22.20 -4.74
N ALA A 90 -28.41 22.21 -4.80
CA ALA A 90 -27.61 21.03 -4.51
C ALA A 90 -27.77 20.61 -3.03
N PRO A 91 -28.18 19.36 -2.74
CA PRO A 91 -28.30 18.86 -1.38
C PRO A 91 -26.92 18.81 -0.69
N ARG A 92 -26.90 19.13 0.61
CA ARG A 92 -25.70 19.08 1.46
C ARG A 92 -24.96 17.74 1.42
N ALA A 93 -25.68 16.64 1.14
CA ALA A 93 -25.11 15.32 0.97
C ALA A 93 -24.04 15.25 -0.14
N LEU A 94 -24.21 15.98 -1.25
CA LEU A 94 -23.24 16.00 -2.35
C LEU A 94 -21.88 16.50 -1.90
N TYR A 95 -21.83 17.55 -1.07
CA TYR A 95 -20.58 18.06 -0.51
C TYR A 95 -19.88 17.03 0.39
N GLY A 96 -20.66 16.26 1.15
CA GLY A 96 -20.14 15.15 1.96
C GLY A 96 -19.52 14.04 1.09
N PHE A 97 -20.17 13.70 -0.02
CA PHE A 97 -19.65 12.75 -1.00
C PHE A 97 -18.40 13.28 -1.71
N THR A 98 -18.35 14.55 -2.11
CA THR A 98 -17.12 15.14 -2.69
C THR A 98 -15.96 15.06 -1.70
N GLY A 99 -16.21 15.37 -0.42
CA GLY A 99 -15.19 15.29 0.63
C GLY A 99 -14.68 13.86 0.85
N THR A 100 -15.57 12.86 0.87
CA THR A 100 -15.18 11.45 0.98
C THR A 100 -14.46 10.94 -0.27
N GLY A 101 -14.87 11.38 -1.46
CA GLY A 101 -14.16 11.10 -2.70
C GLY A 101 -12.74 11.65 -2.66
N ALA A 102 -12.56 12.90 -2.25
CA ALA A 102 -11.26 13.54 -2.15
C ALA A 102 -10.33 12.85 -1.13
N THR A 103 -10.85 12.45 0.04
CA THR A 103 -10.05 11.71 1.03
C THR A 103 -9.67 10.32 0.54
N LEU A 104 -10.54 9.63 -0.19
CA LEU A 104 -10.23 8.34 -0.84
C LEU A 104 -9.14 8.47 -1.91
N VAL A 105 -9.18 9.53 -2.73
CA VAL A 105 -8.13 9.83 -3.72
C VAL A 105 -6.79 10.11 -3.03
N MET A 106 -6.78 10.94 -1.99
CA MET A 106 -5.56 11.24 -1.24
C MET A 106 -5.00 10.00 -0.52
N ALA A 107 -5.85 9.23 0.16
CA ALA A 107 -5.44 8.00 0.82
C ALA A 107 -4.92 6.94 -0.17
N GLY A 108 -5.57 6.82 -1.33
CA GLY A 108 -5.11 5.98 -2.43
C GLY A 108 -3.77 6.44 -2.99
N GLY A 109 -3.58 7.76 -3.15
CA GLY A 109 -2.34 8.37 -3.61
C GLY A 109 -1.16 8.09 -2.67
N VAL A 110 -1.35 8.25 -1.35
CA VAL A 110 -0.33 7.93 -0.34
C VAL A 110 0.07 6.45 -0.42
N GLN A 111 -0.90 5.54 -0.52
CA GLN A 111 -0.65 4.10 -0.65
C GLN A 111 0.05 3.72 -1.97
N VAL A 112 -0.24 4.42 -3.08
CA VAL A 112 0.43 4.20 -4.37
C VAL A 112 1.87 4.69 -4.36
N LEU A 113 2.15 5.80 -3.67
CA LEU A 113 3.51 6.32 -3.50
C LEU A 113 4.35 5.48 -2.53
N GLY A 114 3.73 4.55 -1.81
CA GLY A 114 4.41 3.68 -0.85
C GLY A 114 4.89 4.41 0.40
N LEU A 115 4.20 5.50 0.75
CA LEU A 115 4.38 6.28 1.97
C LEU A 115 3.56 5.69 3.13
#